data_AF-A0A924FEP8-F1
#
_entry.id   AF-A0A924FEP8-F1
#
_cell.length_a   1.000
_cell.length_b   1.000
_cell.length_c   1.000
_cell.angle_alpha   90.00
_cell.angle_beta   90.00
_cell.angle_gamma   90.00
#
_symmetry.space_group_name_H-M   'P 1'
#
loop_
_entity.id
_entity.type
_entity.pdbx_description
1 polymer ?
#
loop_
_entity_poly.entity_id
_entity_poly.type
_entity_poly.pdbx_seq_one_letter_code
_entity_poly.pdbx_strand_id
1 'polypeptide(L)'
;MLVAVSASAQEFKPFKVNVSLGFAKPLGVGASGGVLFGIEPKYGLNDNIDLGVRLESALVARGVTVMGESATGDVAGISSAVLTG
;
A
#
# COMPACT_ATOMS: atom_id res chain seq x y z
N MET A 1 9.79 -10.14 -43.48
CA MET A 1 10.32 -9.99 -42.10
C MET A 1 9.43 -10.83 -41.20
N LEU A 2 9.97 -11.92 -40.61
CA LEU A 2 9.21 -12.84 -39.75
C LEU A 2 9.42 -12.41 -38.30
N VAL A 3 8.34 -12.00 -37.63
CA VAL A 3 8.36 -11.70 -36.19
C VAL A 3 7.86 -12.95 -35.47
N ALA A 4 8.74 -13.59 -34.70
CA ALA A 4 8.38 -14.68 -33.80
C ALA A 4 8.10 -14.10 -32.41
N VAL A 5 6.96 -14.47 -31.82
CA VAL A 5 6.61 -14.12 -30.43
C VAL A 5 6.86 -15.35 -29.57
N SER A 6 7.86 -15.29 -28.70
CA SER A 6 8.09 -16.32 -27.68
C SER A 6 7.15 -16.08 -26.49
N ALA A 7 6.32 -17.07 -26.16
CA ALA A 7 5.54 -17.07 -24.92
C ALA A 7 6.38 -17.70 -23.81
N SER A 8 6.75 -16.92 -22.80
CA SER A 8 7.31 -17.49 -21.56
C SER A 8 6.16 -17.98 -20.70
N ALA A 9 6.08 -19.30 -20.48
CA ALA A 9 5.15 -19.88 -19.52
C ALA A 9 5.45 -19.33 -18.12
N GLN A 10 4.41 -18.93 -17.39
CA GLN A 10 4.54 -18.41 -16.04
C GLN A 10 4.82 -19.60 -15.11
N GLU A 11 6.00 -19.61 -14.50
CA GLU A 11 6.34 -20.62 -13.51
C GLU A 11 5.51 -20.39 -12.23
N PHE A 12 4.81 -21.43 -11.79
CA PHE A 12 4.02 -21.37 -10.56
C PHE A 12 4.94 -21.11 -9.37
N LYS A 13 4.81 -19.92 -8.78
CA LYS A 13 5.53 -19.56 -7.56
C LYS A 13 4.55 -19.62 -6.38
N PRO A 14 4.66 -20.64 -5.51
CA PRO A 14 3.74 -20.80 -4.40
C PRO A 14 3.91 -19.71 -3.34
N PHE A 15 5.03 -18.98 -3.30
CA PHE A 15 5.21 -17.86 -2.38
C PHE A 15 5.52 -16.57 -3.14
N LYS A 16 4.76 -15.52 -2.83
CA LYS A 16 4.88 -14.20 -3.46
C LYS A 16 4.83 -13.14 -2.36
N VAL A 17 5.56 -12.04 -2.52
CA VAL A 17 5.48 -10.89 -1.60
C VAL A 17 5.23 -9.65 -2.45
N ASN A 18 4.16 -8.93 -2.14
CA ASN A 18 3.91 -7.62 -2.73
C ASN A 18 4.32 -6.55 -1.73
N VAL A 19 4.95 -5.49 -2.23
CA VAL A 19 5.30 -4.32 -1.45
C VAL A 19 4.64 -3.11 -2.11
N SER A 20 3.95 -2.30 -1.33
CA SER A 20 3.28 -1.09 -1.79
C SER A 20 3.85 0.14 -1.08
N LEU A 21 3.95 1.22 -1.84
CA LEU A 21 4.28 2.56 -1.36
C LEU A 21 3.23 3.50 -1.94
N GLY A 22 2.70 4.39 -1.12
CA GLY A 22 1.63 5.29 -1.51
C GLY A 22 1.67 6.61 -0.76
N PHE A 23 0.78 7.50 -1.17
CA PHE A 23 0.54 8.78 -0.50
C PHE A 23 -0.81 8.70 0.20
N ALA A 24 -0.84 9.06 1.48
CA ALA A 24 -2.05 9.12 2.28
C ALA A 24 -2.50 10.58 2.41
N LYS A 25 -3.75 10.88 2.01
CA LYS A 25 -4.35 12.20 2.21
C LYS A 25 -5.62 12.07 3.05
N PRO A 26 -5.64 12.55 4.30
CA PRO A 26 -6.85 12.52 5.12
C PRO A 26 -7.84 13.57 4.60
N LEU A 27 -9.13 13.28 4.76
CA LEU A 27 -10.21 14.16 4.31
C LEU A 27 -10.57 15.27 5.31
N GLY A 28 -9.84 15.36 6.44
CA GLY A 28 -10.10 16.35 7.49
C GLY A 28 -9.59 17.76 7.13
N VAL A 29 -10.32 18.79 7.55
CA VAL A 29 -9.89 20.19 7.42
C VAL A 29 -8.60 20.40 8.22
N GLY A 30 -7.57 20.98 7.58
CA GLY A 30 -6.24 21.16 8.19
C GLY A 30 -5.33 19.92 8.17
N ALA A 31 -5.80 18.79 7.65
CA ALA A 31 -4.95 17.60 7.50
C ALA A 31 -3.95 17.77 6.36
N SER A 32 -2.67 17.49 6.63
CA SER A 32 -1.62 17.45 5.61
C SER A 32 -1.51 16.05 5.04
N GLY A 33 -0.76 15.92 3.94
CA GLY A 33 -0.47 14.62 3.34
C GLY A 33 0.43 13.74 4.21
N GLY A 34 0.55 12.48 3.82
CA GLY A 34 1.29 11.45 4.51
C GLY A 34 1.78 10.37 3.55
N VAL A 35 2.51 9.41 4.10
CA VAL A 35 3.07 8.26 3.37
C VAL A 35 2.37 6.99 3.81
N LEU A 36 2.14 6.07 2.88
CA LEU A 36 1.57 4.76 3.12
C LEU A 36 2.57 3.70 2.68
N PHE A 37 2.79 2.71 3.54
CA PHE A 37 3.59 1.53 3.26
C PHE A 37 2.72 0.30 3.42
N GLY A 38 2.92 -0.69 2.56
CA GLY A 38 2.24 -1.97 2.69
C GLY A 38 3.13 -3.14 2.28
N ILE A 39 2.87 -4.27 2.91
CA ILE A 39 3.46 -5.56 2.58
C ILE A 39 2.37 -6.62 2.58
N GLU A 40 2.42 -7.50 1.58
CA GLU A 40 1.43 -8.56 1.39
C GLU A 40 2.13 -9.85 1.00
N PRO A 41 2.55 -10.67 1.98
CA PRO A 41 2.87 -12.06 1.74
C PRO A 41 1.63 -12.80 1.21
N LYS A 42 1.85 -13.62 0.17
CA LYS A 42 0.87 -14.49 -0.44
C LYS A 42 1.43 -15.88 -0.60
N TYR A 43 0.52 -16.84 -0.48
CA TYR A 43 0.73 -18.23 -0.80
C TYR A 43 -0.23 -18.67 -1.91
N GLY A 44 0.31 -19.08 -3.04
CA GLY A 44 -0.45 -19.63 -4.16
C GLY A 44 -0.96 -21.02 -3.82
N LEU A 45 -2.28 -21.22 -3.90
CA LEU A 45 -2.92 -22.53 -3.78
C LEU A 45 -2.95 -23.25 -5.14
N ASN A 46 -3.09 -22.49 -6.23
CA ASN A 46 -2.97 -22.95 -7.61
C ASN A 46 -2.59 -21.75 -8.51
N ASP A 47 -2.46 -21.98 -9.82
CA ASP A 47 -2.06 -20.93 -10.80
C ASP A 47 -3.00 -19.70 -10.85
N ASN A 48 -4.19 -19.78 -10.24
CA ASN A 48 -5.21 -18.74 -10.32
C ASN A 48 -5.73 -18.23 -8.96
N ILE A 49 -5.36 -18.87 -7.85
CA ILE A 49 -5.85 -18.58 -6.51
C ILE A 49 -4.65 -18.45 -5.58
N ASP A 50 -4.53 -17.28 -4.95
CA ASP A 50 -3.49 -16.96 -3.99
C ASP A 50 -4.13 -16.48 -2.69
N LEU A 51 -3.83 -17.12 -1.56
CA LEU A 51 -4.24 -16.62 -0.24
C LEU A 51 -3.14 -15.73 0.33
N GLY A 52 -3.49 -14.55 0.82
CA GLY A 52 -2.52 -13.60 1.35
C GLY A 52 -3.01 -12.82 2.54
N VAL A 53 -2.07 -12.11 3.16
CA VAL A 53 -2.34 -11.18 4.26
C VAL A 53 -1.74 -9.85 3.88
N ARG A 54 -2.57 -8.83 3.68
CA ARG A 54 -2.13 -7.45 3.44
C ARG A 54 -2.01 -6.73 4.77
N LEU A 55 -0.82 -6.19 5.03
CA LEU A 55 -0.55 -5.30 6.15
C LEU A 55 -0.20 -3.93 5.59
N GLU A 56 -0.93 -2.88 6.00
CA GLU A 56 -0.65 -1.51 5.59
C GLU A 56 -0.52 -0.60 6.80
N SER A 57 0.33 0.42 6.67
CA SER A 57 0.51 1.47 7.66
C SER A 57 0.71 2.79 6.95
N ALA A 58 -0.09 3.78 7.30
CA ALA A 58 0.00 5.15 6.83
C ALA A 58 0.39 6.08 7.96
N LEU A 59 1.40 6.91 7.73
CA LEU A 59 1.82 7.97 8.63
C LEU A 59 1.40 9.30 8.02
N VAL A 60 0.61 10.08 8.75
CA VAL A 60 0.07 11.34 8.26
C VAL A 60 0.32 12.47 9.25
N ALA A 61 0.78 13.60 8.75
CA ALA A 61 0.93 14.81 9.53
C ALA A 61 -0.31 15.70 9.40
N ARG A 62 -0.65 16.43 10.47
CA ARG A 62 -1.67 17.46 10.49
C ARG A 62 -1.06 18.74 11.05
N GLY A 63 -1.02 19.78 10.22
CA GLY A 63 -0.68 21.13 10.69
C GLY A 63 -1.96 21.90 11.04
N VAL A 64 -2.11 22.30 12.30
CA VAL A 64 -3.21 23.19 12.71
C VAL A 64 -2.73 24.63 12.60
N THR A 65 -3.37 25.42 11.72
CA THR A 65 -3.15 26.87 11.62
C THR A 65 -4.19 27.60 12.46
N VAL A 66 -3.75 28.40 13.43
CA VAL A 66 -4.62 29.27 14.23
C VAL A 66 -4.22 30.71 13.95
N MET A 67 -5.17 31.55 13.51
CA MET A 67 -4.95 32.98 13.23
C MET A 67 -3.80 33.28 12.24
N GLY A 68 -3.48 32.36 11.32
CA GLY A 68 -2.41 32.54 10.33
C GLY A 68 -1.02 32.11 10.81
N GLU A 69 -0.87 31.68 12.06
CA GLU A 69 0.36 31.08 12.59
C GLU A 69 0.19 29.55 12.75
N SER A 70 1.24 28.81 12.41
CA SER A 70 1.29 27.35 12.59
C SER A 70 1.43 27.03 14.08
N ALA A 71 0.35 26.55 14.71
CA ALA A 71 0.28 26.44 16.18
C ALA A 71 0.72 25.06 16.71
N THR A 72 0.38 23.95 16.03
CA THR A 72 0.76 22.60 16.49
C THR A 72 0.79 21.62 15.30
N GLY A 73 1.80 20.76 15.23
CA GLY A 73 1.90 19.66 14.27
C GLY A 73 1.65 18.32 14.96
N ASP A 74 0.55 17.64 14.62
CA ASP A 74 0.26 16.28 15.09
C ASP A 74 0.66 15.25 14.02
N VAL A 75 1.16 14.10 14.44
CA VAL A 75 1.39 12.94 13.55
C VAL A 75 0.47 11.80 13.98
N ALA A 76 -0.29 11.26 13.02
CA ALA A 76 -1.19 10.14 13.22
C ALA A 76 -0.75 8.93 12.39
N GLY A 77 -0.83 7.74 12.99
CA GLY A 77 -0.63 6.47 12.30
C GLY A 77 -1.96 5.74 12.08
N ILE A 78 -2.19 5.25 10.87
CA ILE A 78 -3.36 4.44 10.50
C ILE A 78 -2.84 3.10 10.00
N SER A 79 -3.19 1.99 10.63
CA SER A 79 -2.80 0.66 10.19
C SER A 79 -4.00 -0.22 9.85
N SER A 80 -3.82 -1.13 8.91
CA SER A 80 -4.82 -2.12 8.52
C SER A 80 -4.17 -3.49 8.30
N ALA A 81 -4.95 -4.54 8.58
CA ALA A 81 -4.60 -5.92 8.29
C ALA A 81 -5.82 -6.60 7.65
N VAL A 82 -5.66 -7.14 6.45
CA VAL A 82 -6.75 -7.71 5.65
C VAL A 82 -6.33 -9.04 5.04
N LEU A 83 -7.22 -10.03 5.07
CA LEU A 83 -7.06 -11.28 4.33
C LEU A 83 -7.38 -11.04 2.85
N THR A 84 -6.52 -11.52 1.96
CA THR A 84 -6.65 -11.38 0.50
C THR A 84 -6.73 -12.74 -0.17
N GLY A 85 -7.48 -12.88 -1.25
CA GLY A 85 -7.74 -14.14 -1.96
C GLY A 85 -8.07 -13.94 -3.42
#